data_AF-A0A1Y2HRB1-F1
#
_entry.id   AF-A0A1Y2HRB1-F1
#
_cell.length_a   1.000
_cell.length_b   1.000
_cell.length_c   1.000
_cell.angle_alpha   90.00
_cell.angle_beta   90.00
_cell.angle_gamma   90.00
#
_symmetry.space_group_name_H-M   'P 1'
#
loop_
_entity.id
_entity.type
_entity.pdbx_description
1 polymer ?
#
loop_
_entity_poly.entity_id
_entity_poly.type
_entity_poly.pdbx_seq_one_letter_code
_entity_poly.pdbx_strand_id
1 'polypeptide(L)'
;MTTTTTTTTTTTAQTIRVTGDSSSSGGVSLDGYDPEQVRLMQEMCILVDGNDKVIGFDTKKNTHLMTNINQGMLHRAFSVFLFDASYRLLLQQRADEKITFPGYWTNTCCSHPLAKEDELAGVEGAKVAAVRKLDHELGITSVTKDELKYLTRIHYLAPSDEVWGEHEVDYIFVARKVDEVPMKPSENEVKDVKYVTRDELRAMFKEAEQGRIKLTPWFRLICENFLFSWWDHLEAGTLDQCVQEAKIHKM
;
A
#
# COMPACT_ATOMS: atom_id res chain seq x y z
N MET A 1 -29.89 26.79 45.64
CA MET A 1 -28.48 26.39 45.46
C MET A 1 -28.48 25.13 44.62
N THR A 2 -28.19 25.27 43.33
CA THR A 2 -28.30 24.20 42.33
C THR A 2 -26.92 23.55 42.22
N THR A 3 -26.81 22.29 42.60
CA THR A 3 -25.53 21.57 42.58
C THR A 3 -25.35 20.92 41.20
N THR A 4 -24.47 21.48 40.39
CA THR A 4 -24.08 20.94 39.09
C THR A 4 -23.04 19.85 39.30
N THR A 5 -23.40 18.60 38.99
CA THR A 5 -22.46 17.47 39.00
C THR A 5 -21.69 17.46 37.68
N THR A 6 -20.41 17.79 37.73
CA THR A 6 -19.49 17.67 36.59
C THR A 6 -19.03 16.20 36.48
N THR A 7 -19.46 15.52 35.44
CA THR A 7 -18.98 14.18 35.09
C THR A 7 -17.67 14.32 34.31
N THR A 8 -16.55 13.96 34.94
CA THR A 8 -15.24 13.89 34.30
C THR A 8 -15.14 12.59 33.51
N THR A 9 -15.08 12.69 32.18
CA THR A 9 -14.84 11.54 31.31
C THR A 9 -13.33 11.25 31.29
N THR A 10 -12.92 10.17 31.95
CA THR A 10 -11.54 9.68 31.91
C THR A 10 -11.31 8.88 30.64
N THR A 11 -10.67 9.49 29.63
CA THR A 11 -10.17 8.77 28.45
C THR A 11 -8.96 7.93 28.86
N THR A 12 -9.11 6.61 28.83
CA THR A 12 -8.01 5.67 29.05
C THR A 12 -7.07 5.74 27.84
N ALA A 13 -5.88 6.32 28.01
CA ALA A 13 -4.81 6.23 27.04
C ALA A 13 -4.36 4.77 26.96
N GLN A 14 -4.71 4.06 25.89
CA GLN A 14 -4.07 2.79 25.56
C GLN A 14 -2.60 3.09 25.25
N THR A 15 -1.70 2.54 26.06
CA THR A 15 -0.26 2.60 25.80
C THR A 15 0.03 1.87 24.48
N ILE A 16 0.24 2.62 23.40
CA ILE A 16 0.60 2.08 22.09
C ILE A 16 1.99 1.47 22.22
N ARG A 17 2.13 0.18 21.87
CA ARG A 17 3.41 -0.53 21.97
C ARG A 17 4.31 -0.12 20.80
N VAL A 18 5.46 0.47 21.12
CA VAL A 18 6.59 0.60 20.20
C VAL A 18 7.53 -0.55 20.50
N THR A 19 7.62 -1.54 19.62
CA THR A 19 8.65 -2.57 19.70
C THR A 19 9.84 -2.12 18.86
N GLY A 20 10.83 -1.53 19.53
CA GLY A 20 12.16 -1.30 18.95
C GLY A 20 13.06 -2.48 19.32
N ASP A 21 13.60 -3.13 18.29
CA ASP A 21 14.55 -4.25 18.30
C ASP A 21 14.84 -4.89 19.68
N SER A 22 13.89 -5.67 20.19
CA SER A 22 14.06 -6.48 21.40
C SER A 22 14.34 -7.94 21.03
N SER A 23 15.56 -8.16 20.51
CA SER A 23 16.43 -9.32 20.77
C SER A 23 15.75 -10.68 21.07
N SER A 24 14.83 -11.17 20.23
CA SER A 24 14.33 -12.55 20.33
C SER A 24 13.74 -13.20 19.07
N SER A 25 13.71 -12.54 17.91
CA SER A 25 13.44 -13.22 16.63
C SER A 25 14.77 -13.65 16.00
N GLY A 26 14.92 -14.94 15.67
CA GLY A 26 16.11 -15.47 14.99
C GLY A 26 16.42 -14.64 13.75
N GLY A 27 17.48 -13.83 13.82
CA GLY A 27 17.69 -12.74 12.88
C GLY A 27 17.92 -13.25 11.47
N VAL A 28 16.91 -13.13 10.61
CA VAL A 28 17.08 -13.27 9.16
C VAL A 28 18.11 -12.23 8.74
N SER A 29 19.25 -12.70 8.22
CA SER A 29 20.29 -11.81 7.71
C SER A 29 19.79 -11.10 6.44
N LEU A 30 20.14 -9.83 6.32
CA LEU A 30 19.92 -9.04 5.10
C LEU A 30 21.20 -8.97 4.24
N ASP A 31 22.21 -9.80 4.54
CA ASP A 31 23.42 -9.89 3.74
C ASP A 31 23.07 -10.34 2.30
N GLY A 32 23.58 -9.60 1.32
CA GLY A 32 23.33 -9.86 -0.10
C GLY A 32 22.14 -9.13 -0.71
N TYR A 33 21.35 -8.41 0.09
CA TYR A 33 20.36 -7.46 -0.43
C TYR A 33 21.01 -6.11 -0.73
N ASP A 34 20.35 -5.34 -1.60
CA ASP A 34 20.77 -3.98 -1.93
C ASP A 34 20.80 -3.08 -0.69
N PRO A 35 21.85 -2.26 -0.48
CA PRO A 35 22.00 -1.44 0.73
C PRO A 35 20.86 -0.46 0.98
N GLU A 36 20.25 0.09 -0.08
CA GLU A 36 19.15 1.04 0.06
C GLU A 36 17.87 0.32 0.49
N GLN A 37 17.56 -0.84 -0.09
CA GLN A 37 16.43 -1.65 0.38
C GLN A 37 16.62 -2.12 1.82
N VAL A 38 17.85 -2.45 2.24
CA VAL A 38 18.17 -2.77 3.64
C VAL A 38 17.95 -1.56 4.56
N ARG A 39 18.33 -0.35 4.12
CA ARG A 39 18.08 0.88 4.88
C ARG A 39 16.58 1.12 5.05
N LEU A 40 15.79 0.94 3.99
CA LEU A 40 14.33 1.09 4.02
C LEU A 40 13.64 0.05 4.90
N MET A 41 14.27 -1.10 5.16
CA MET A 41 13.73 -2.10 6.10
C MET A 41 13.68 -1.64 7.57
N GLN A 42 14.35 -0.54 7.90
CA GLN A 42 14.29 0.09 9.23
C GLN A 42 13.12 1.06 9.39
N GLU A 43 12.38 1.38 8.32
CA GLU A 43 11.21 2.25 8.38
C GLU A 43 10.16 1.67 9.34
N MET A 44 9.51 2.53 10.13
CA MET A 44 8.51 2.09 11.11
C MET A 44 7.10 2.07 10.49
N CYS A 45 6.52 0.88 10.38
CA CYS A 45 5.17 0.63 9.92
C CYS A 45 4.15 0.74 11.07
N ILE A 46 2.90 1.03 10.72
CA ILE A 46 1.78 1.11 11.65
C ILE A 46 1.14 -0.27 11.80
N LEU A 47 1.24 -0.89 12.98
CA LEU A 47 0.56 -2.15 13.28
C LEU A 47 -0.91 -1.90 13.57
N VAL A 48 -1.78 -2.74 13.02
CA VAL A 48 -3.23 -2.62 13.19
C VAL A 48 -3.89 -3.96 13.53
N ASP A 49 -5.06 -3.90 14.15
CA ASP A 49 -5.95 -5.06 14.25
C ASP A 49 -6.76 -5.28 12.96
N GLY A 50 -7.54 -6.36 12.89
CA GLY A 50 -8.38 -6.66 11.72
C GLY A 50 -9.55 -5.68 11.47
N ASN A 51 -9.72 -4.67 12.33
CA ASN A 51 -10.65 -3.55 12.14
C ASN A 51 -9.91 -2.24 11.83
N ASP A 52 -8.62 -2.33 11.48
CA ASP A 52 -7.79 -1.18 11.15
C ASP A 52 -7.60 -0.19 12.31
N LYS A 53 -7.64 -0.68 13.56
CA LYS A 53 -7.28 0.12 14.73
C LYS A 53 -5.80 -0.04 15.02
N VAL A 54 -5.11 1.08 15.27
CA VAL A 54 -3.68 1.09 15.60
C VAL A 54 -3.45 0.35 16.92
N ILE A 55 -2.56 -0.63 16.92
CA ILE A 55 -2.18 -1.42 18.10
C ILE A 55 -0.70 -1.27 18.47
N GLY A 56 0.11 -0.70 17.59
CA GLY A 56 1.55 -0.56 17.80
C GLY A 56 2.29 -0.08 16.57
N PHE A 57 3.61 -0.13 16.64
CA PHE A 57 4.52 0.17 15.54
C PHE A 57 5.68 -0.82 15.56
N ASP A 58 6.12 -1.25 14.39
CA ASP A 58 7.31 -2.11 14.24
C ASP A 58 8.03 -1.80 12.91
N THR A 59 9.25 -2.28 12.77
CA THR A 59 10.05 -2.11 11.56
C THR A 59 9.42 -2.82 10.36
N LYS A 60 9.60 -2.26 9.18
CA LYS A 60 9.22 -2.87 7.90
C LYS A 60 9.79 -4.28 7.77
N LYS A 61 11.04 -4.51 8.21
CA LYS A 61 11.60 -5.85 8.30
C LYS A 61 10.67 -6.80 9.04
N ASN A 62 10.30 -6.48 10.28
CA ASN A 62 9.52 -7.38 11.12
C ASN A 62 8.11 -7.58 10.58
N THR A 63 7.49 -6.55 10.00
CA THR A 63 6.12 -6.67 9.47
C THR A 63 6.02 -7.52 8.21
N HIS A 64 7.12 -7.71 7.49
CA HIS A 64 7.14 -8.49 6.24
C HIS A 64 7.74 -9.89 6.43
N LEU A 65 8.15 -10.28 7.64
CA LEU A 65 8.63 -11.63 7.92
C LEU A 65 7.45 -12.60 8.09
N MET A 66 7.44 -13.68 7.31
CA MET A 66 6.42 -14.74 7.40
C MET A 66 6.33 -15.33 8.81
N THR A 67 7.43 -15.39 9.56
CA THR A 67 7.42 -15.85 10.97
C THR A 67 6.55 -15.00 11.87
N ASN A 68 6.47 -13.70 11.62
CA ASN A 68 5.66 -12.75 12.40
C ASN A 68 4.24 -12.65 11.84
N ILE A 69 4.11 -12.63 10.51
CA ILE A 69 2.82 -12.67 9.80
C ILE A 69 2.01 -13.90 10.23
N ASN A 70 2.64 -15.08 10.31
CA ASN A 70 1.98 -16.32 10.75
C ASN A 70 1.55 -16.29 12.22
N GLN A 71 2.05 -15.34 13.02
CA GLN A 71 1.60 -15.06 14.38
C GLN A 71 0.53 -13.95 14.44
N GLY A 72 0.06 -13.47 13.29
CA GLY A 72 -0.99 -12.46 13.17
C GLY A 72 -0.49 -11.02 13.09
N MET A 73 0.81 -10.79 12.90
CA MET A 73 1.32 -9.42 12.67
C MET A 73 0.69 -8.86 11.38
N LEU A 74 0.05 -7.69 11.51
CA LEU A 74 -0.73 -7.03 10.47
C LEU A 74 -0.40 -5.53 10.51
N HIS A 75 -0.14 -4.93 9.35
CA HIS A 75 0.17 -3.50 9.24
C HIS A 75 -0.71 -2.79 8.23
N ARG A 76 -0.79 -1.46 8.34
CA ARG A 76 -1.50 -0.61 7.39
C ARG A 76 -0.65 -0.39 6.14
N ALA A 77 -1.31 -0.38 4.98
CA ALA A 77 -0.70 -0.11 3.68
C ALA A 77 -1.60 0.77 2.81
N PHE A 78 -1.10 1.14 1.63
CA PHE A 78 -1.89 1.76 0.57
C PHE A 78 -1.48 1.26 -0.82
N SER A 79 -2.44 1.32 -1.75
CA SER A 79 -2.28 1.06 -3.18
C SER A 79 -2.88 2.21 -3.99
N VAL A 80 -2.05 2.83 -4.83
CA VAL A 80 -2.44 3.90 -5.76
C VAL A 80 -2.69 3.34 -7.16
N PHE A 81 -3.79 3.77 -7.78
CA PHE A 81 -4.13 3.55 -9.17
C PHE A 81 -4.24 4.91 -9.87
N LEU A 82 -3.21 5.27 -10.64
CA LEU A 82 -3.12 6.52 -11.38
C LEU A 82 -3.51 6.33 -12.84
N PHE A 83 -4.49 7.09 -13.29
CA PHE A 83 -4.94 7.11 -14.67
C PHE A 83 -4.51 8.38 -15.40
N ASP A 84 -4.23 8.27 -16.69
CA ASP A 84 -3.98 9.44 -17.54
C ASP A 84 -5.27 10.03 -18.16
N ALA A 85 -5.10 11.04 -19.00
CA ALA A 85 -6.19 11.70 -19.72
C ALA A 85 -7.00 10.73 -20.61
N SER A 86 -6.37 9.66 -21.11
CA SER A 86 -6.99 8.63 -21.94
C SER A 86 -7.49 7.43 -21.13
N TYR A 87 -7.59 7.57 -19.80
CA TYR A 87 -8.01 6.51 -18.90
C TYR A 87 -7.12 5.26 -18.99
N ARG A 88 -5.84 5.40 -19.33
CA ARG A 88 -4.88 4.29 -19.22
C ARG A 88 -4.34 4.25 -17.80
N LEU A 89 -4.24 3.05 -17.22
CA LEU A 89 -3.68 2.85 -15.89
C LEU A 89 -2.16 2.79 -15.95
N LEU A 90 -1.47 3.57 -15.11
CA LEU A 90 -0.04 3.46 -14.91
C LEU A 90 0.28 2.23 -14.04
N LEU A 91 1.05 1.31 -14.59
CA LEU A 91 1.65 0.18 -13.88
C LEU A 91 3.14 0.41 -13.69
N GLN A 92 3.69 -0.21 -12.66
CA GLN A 92 5.13 -0.38 -12.51
C GLN A 92 5.50 -1.87 -12.51
N GLN A 93 6.71 -2.16 -12.97
CA GLN A 93 7.41 -3.40 -12.67
C GLN A 93 8.37 -3.12 -11.52
N ARG A 94 8.25 -3.89 -10.44
CA ARG A 94 9.13 -3.80 -9.27
C ARG A 94 10.57 -4.08 -9.67
N ALA A 95 11.53 -3.30 -9.16
CA ALA A 95 12.95 -3.56 -9.30
C ALA A 95 13.34 -4.98 -8.85
N ASP A 96 14.43 -5.51 -9.38
CA ASP A 96 14.90 -6.85 -9.01
C ASP A 96 15.52 -6.83 -7.59
N GLU A 97 15.90 -5.65 -7.10
CA GLU A 97 16.45 -5.38 -5.77
C GLU A 97 15.39 -5.43 -4.67
N LYS A 98 14.10 -5.34 -5.01
CA LYS A 98 12.99 -5.36 -4.03
C LYS A 98 13.01 -6.66 -3.23
N ILE A 99 12.90 -6.54 -1.90
CA ILE A 99 12.89 -7.71 -1.01
C ILE A 99 11.63 -8.56 -1.21
N THR A 100 10.45 -7.94 -1.26
CA THR A 100 9.20 -8.63 -1.59
C THR A 100 8.86 -8.49 -3.08
N PHE A 101 8.49 -9.61 -3.71
CA PHE A 101 8.02 -9.68 -5.11
C PHE A 101 8.92 -8.96 -6.14
N PRO A 102 10.24 -9.20 -6.20
CA PRO A 102 11.13 -8.59 -7.19
C PRO A 102 10.75 -8.96 -8.62
N GLY A 103 10.74 -7.97 -9.52
CA GLY A 103 10.41 -8.16 -10.94
C GLY A 103 8.92 -8.36 -11.27
N TYR A 104 8.02 -8.27 -10.28
CA TYR A 104 6.58 -8.39 -10.51
C TYR A 104 5.98 -7.07 -11.01
N TRP A 105 5.04 -7.17 -11.95
CA TRP A 105 4.18 -6.05 -12.35
C TRP A 105 3.07 -5.84 -11.32
N THR A 106 2.77 -4.57 -11.03
CA THR A 106 1.75 -4.14 -10.04
C THR A 106 1.12 -2.81 -10.45
N ASN A 107 0.10 -2.37 -9.71
CA ASN A 107 -0.48 -1.02 -9.84
C ASN A 107 0.56 0.08 -9.57
N THR A 108 0.15 1.34 -9.76
CA THR A 108 1.07 2.49 -9.84
C THR A 108 2.08 2.58 -8.72
N CYS A 109 1.65 2.51 -7.46
CA CYS A 109 2.52 2.64 -6.30
C CYS A 109 1.88 1.92 -5.10
N CYS A 110 2.65 1.11 -4.38
CA CYS A 110 2.22 0.40 -3.17
C CYS A 110 3.27 0.55 -2.08
N SER A 111 2.86 1.01 -0.89
CA SER A 111 3.77 1.18 0.24
C SER A 111 2.97 1.40 1.53
N HIS A 112 3.66 1.78 2.60
CA HIS A 112 3.10 1.95 3.93
C HIS A 112 3.07 3.43 4.35
N PRO A 113 2.01 3.89 5.05
CA PRO A 113 2.12 5.05 5.91
C PRO A 113 3.08 4.74 7.06
N LEU A 114 3.98 5.68 7.33
CA LEU A 114 4.98 5.56 8.38
C LEU A 114 4.43 6.00 9.73
N ALA A 115 5.02 5.47 10.80
CA ALA A 115 4.76 5.86 12.18
C ALA A 115 5.35 7.25 12.53
N LYS A 116 4.95 8.29 11.79
CA LYS A 116 5.32 9.70 12.00
C LYS A 116 4.09 10.60 11.94
N GLU A 117 4.21 11.78 12.55
CA GLU A 117 3.07 12.67 12.86
C GLU A 117 2.13 12.94 11.68
N ASP A 118 2.68 13.17 10.48
CA ASP A 118 1.94 13.52 9.27
C ASP A 118 1.30 12.32 8.54
N GLU A 119 1.67 11.09 8.88
CA GLU A 119 1.19 9.86 8.21
C GLU A 119 0.34 8.94 9.12
N LEU A 120 0.27 9.22 10.43
CA LEU A 120 -0.50 8.43 11.39
C LEU A 120 -2.03 8.56 11.23
N ALA A 121 -2.49 9.67 10.65
CA ALA A 121 -3.89 10.08 10.63
C ALA A 121 -4.75 9.34 9.59
N GLY A 122 -4.94 8.02 9.75
CA GLY A 122 -5.88 7.22 8.95
C GLY A 122 -5.74 7.45 7.44
N VAL A 123 -6.86 7.74 6.76
CA VAL A 123 -6.91 7.98 5.31
C VAL A 123 -6.06 9.20 4.92
N GLU A 124 -6.13 10.29 5.69
CA GLU A 124 -5.41 11.52 5.37
C GLU A 124 -3.90 11.34 5.51
N GLY A 125 -3.45 10.61 6.53
CA GLY A 125 -2.04 10.23 6.69
C GLY A 125 -1.56 9.28 5.59
N ALA A 126 -2.39 8.32 5.18
CA ALA A 126 -2.07 7.43 4.08
C ALA A 126 -1.98 8.16 2.72
N LYS A 127 -2.75 9.23 2.49
CA LYS A 127 -2.59 10.10 1.31
C LYS A 127 -1.26 10.84 1.32
N VAL A 128 -0.81 11.33 2.47
CA VAL A 128 0.53 11.96 2.61
C VAL A 128 1.62 10.95 2.26
N ALA A 129 1.50 9.72 2.76
CA ALA A 129 2.41 8.63 2.45
C ALA A 129 2.42 8.27 0.94
N ALA A 130 1.24 8.24 0.32
CA ALA A 130 1.08 7.97 -1.11
C ALA A 130 1.76 9.02 -1.98
N VAL A 131 1.57 10.32 -1.69
CA VAL A 131 2.27 11.39 -2.41
C VAL A 131 3.78 11.29 -2.24
N ARG A 132 4.28 11.05 -1.02
CA ARG A 132 5.71 10.85 -0.75
C ARG A 132 6.29 9.70 -1.57
N LYS A 133 5.56 8.58 -1.67
CA LYS A 133 6.06 7.38 -2.36
C LYS A 133 5.91 7.46 -3.88
N LEU A 134 4.91 8.17 -4.39
CA LEU A 134 4.84 8.51 -5.82
C LEU A 134 6.07 9.32 -6.26
N ASP A 135 6.52 10.28 -5.46
CA ASP A 135 7.76 11.01 -5.71
C ASP A 135 8.99 10.10 -5.57
N HIS A 136 9.10 9.37 -4.45
CA HIS A 136 10.25 8.52 -4.19
C HIS A 136 10.46 7.40 -5.25
N GLU A 137 9.40 6.69 -5.65
CA GLU A 137 9.50 5.55 -6.56
C GLU A 137 9.48 5.96 -8.03
N LEU A 138 8.62 6.93 -8.39
CA LEU A 138 8.33 7.28 -9.79
C LEU A 138 8.75 8.70 -10.18
N GLY A 139 9.22 9.53 -9.24
CA GLY A 139 9.51 10.94 -9.46
C GLY A 139 8.27 11.80 -9.71
N ILE A 140 7.07 11.31 -9.33
CA ILE A 140 5.80 11.98 -9.60
C ILE A 140 5.50 12.96 -8.46
N THR A 141 5.67 14.25 -8.74
CA THR A 141 5.38 15.35 -7.80
C THR A 141 4.08 16.10 -8.11
N SER A 142 3.45 15.80 -9.25
CA SER A 142 2.26 16.49 -9.76
C SER A 142 0.94 16.00 -9.17
N VAL A 143 0.96 14.95 -8.35
CA VAL A 143 -0.22 14.39 -7.69
C VAL A 143 -0.27 14.91 -6.26
N THR A 144 -1.35 15.58 -5.90
CA THR A 144 -1.60 16.11 -4.56
C THR A 144 -2.48 15.16 -3.75
N LYS A 145 -2.48 15.31 -2.42
CA LYS A 145 -3.32 14.51 -1.52
C LYS A 145 -4.82 14.64 -1.81
N ASP A 146 -5.26 15.79 -2.30
CA ASP A 146 -6.69 16.07 -2.54
C ASP A 146 -7.17 15.42 -3.85
N GLU A 147 -6.24 15.11 -4.77
CA GLU A 147 -6.52 14.37 -6.00
C GLU A 147 -6.60 12.85 -5.78
N LEU A 148 -6.11 12.34 -4.64
CA LEU A 148 -6.21 10.93 -4.28
C LEU A 148 -7.61 10.62 -3.72
N LYS A 149 -8.46 10.02 -4.54
CA LYS A 149 -9.77 9.54 -4.11
C LYS A 149 -9.62 8.22 -3.35
N TYR A 150 -9.91 8.23 -2.06
CA TYR A 150 -10.05 7.01 -1.26
C TYR A 150 -11.33 6.26 -1.64
N LEU A 151 -11.22 4.97 -1.94
CA LEU A 151 -12.37 4.12 -2.28
C LEU A 151 -12.75 3.19 -1.13
N THR A 152 -11.83 2.33 -0.70
CA THR A 152 -12.12 1.28 0.30
C THR A 152 -10.84 0.71 0.89
N ARG A 153 -10.97 -0.29 1.76
CA ARG A 153 -9.86 -1.07 2.33
C ARG A 153 -9.97 -2.54 1.95
N ILE A 154 -8.82 -3.17 1.70
CA ILE A 154 -8.70 -4.60 1.45
C ILE A 154 -7.78 -5.21 2.49
N HIS A 155 -8.21 -6.27 3.15
CA HIS A 155 -7.39 -7.07 4.06
C HIS A 155 -6.97 -8.35 3.34
N TYR A 156 -5.68 -8.51 3.08
CA TYR A 156 -5.11 -9.67 2.37
C TYR A 156 -3.83 -10.16 3.04
N LEU A 157 -3.44 -11.41 2.74
CA LEU A 157 -2.15 -12.00 3.10
C LEU A 157 -1.54 -12.68 1.86
N ALA A 158 -0.28 -12.43 1.58
CA ALA A 158 0.42 -12.99 0.42
C ALA A 158 1.91 -13.27 0.71
N PRO A 159 2.35 -14.54 0.73
CA PRO A 159 3.77 -14.86 0.79
C PRO A 159 4.49 -14.45 -0.51
N SER A 160 5.66 -13.83 -0.38
CA SER A 160 6.60 -13.60 -1.49
C SER A 160 7.47 -14.84 -1.70
N ASP A 161 7.98 -15.39 -0.60
CA ASP A 161 8.72 -16.65 -0.52
C ASP A 161 8.52 -17.29 0.87
N GLU A 162 9.42 -18.19 1.29
CA GLU A 162 9.33 -18.84 2.61
C GLU A 162 9.62 -17.89 3.78
N VAL A 163 10.33 -16.79 3.53
CA VAL A 163 10.84 -15.83 4.53
C VAL A 163 10.00 -14.56 4.54
N TRP A 164 9.67 -14.03 3.38
CA TRP A 164 9.04 -12.72 3.20
C TRP A 164 7.61 -12.82 2.68
N GLY A 165 6.77 -11.88 3.07
CA GLY A 165 5.41 -11.74 2.58
C GLY A 165 4.77 -10.43 2.99
N GLU A 166 3.49 -10.32 2.68
CA GLU A 166 2.63 -9.18 2.99
C GLU A 166 1.43 -9.67 3.80
N HIS A 167 1.01 -8.89 4.79
CA HIS A 167 -0.25 -9.07 5.52
C HIS A 167 -0.76 -7.70 5.95
N GLU A 168 -1.72 -7.19 5.20
CA GLU A 168 -2.00 -5.75 5.17
C GLU A 168 -3.49 -5.43 5.27
N VAL A 169 -3.81 -4.30 5.91
CA VAL A 169 -5.03 -3.54 5.61
C VAL A 169 -4.65 -2.44 4.64
N ASP A 170 -4.98 -2.65 3.37
CA ASP A 170 -4.56 -1.84 2.23
C ASP A 170 -5.60 -0.80 1.85
N TYR A 171 -5.22 0.47 1.86
CA TYR A 171 -6.05 1.61 1.48
C TYR A 171 -5.99 1.83 -0.02
N ILE A 172 -7.14 1.79 -0.68
CA ILE A 172 -7.21 1.95 -2.13
C ILE A 172 -7.42 3.42 -2.49
N PHE A 173 -6.46 3.98 -3.23
CA PHE A 173 -6.52 5.33 -3.78
C PHE A 173 -6.57 5.30 -5.32
N VAL A 174 -7.48 6.08 -5.88
CA VAL A 174 -7.57 6.33 -7.33
C VAL A 174 -7.32 7.80 -7.60
N ALA A 175 -6.50 8.10 -8.60
CA ALA A 175 -6.31 9.45 -9.11
C ALA A 175 -6.32 9.44 -10.64
N ARG A 176 -6.66 10.58 -11.23
CA ARG A 176 -6.54 10.79 -12.67
C ARG A 176 -5.89 12.14 -12.96
N LYS A 177 -4.88 12.15 -13.82
CA LYS A 177 -4.24 13.38 -14.30
C LYS A 177 -4.57 13.59 -15.77
N VAL A 178 -5.07 14.79 -16.08
CA VAL A 178 -5.32 15.23 -17.46
C VAL A 178 -4.07 15.80 -18.12
N ASP A 179 -3.20 16.41 -17.31
CA ASP A 179 -1.90 16.91 -17.74
C ASP A 179 -0.88 15.77 -17.81
N GLU A 180 0.19 16.00 -18.58
CA GLU A 180 1.34 15.12 -18.58
C GLU A 180 1.89 14.96 -17.16
N VAL A 181 2.27 13.73 -16.81
CA VAL A 181 2.88 13.39 -15.53
C VAL A 181 4.35 13.08 -15.80
N PRO A 182 5.27 14.04 -15.62
CA PRO A 182 6.70 13.77 -15.70
C PRO A 182 7.07 12.69 -14.68
N MET A 183 7.82 11.69 -15.13
CA MET A 183 8.28 10.58 -14.29
C MET A 183 9.80 10.49 -14.36
N LYS A 184 10.40 10.17 -13.23
CA LYS A 184 11.80 9.78 -13.11
C LYS A 184 11.88 8.58 -12.15
N PRO A 185 11.58 7.37 -12.64
CA PRO A 185 11.58 6.18 -11.80
C PRO A 185 12.94 5.96 -11.13
N SER A 186 12.92 5.58 -9.86
CA SER A 186 14.11 5.16 -9.12
C SER A 186 14.46 3.73 -9.53
N GLU A 187 15.64 3.52 -10.12
CA GLU A 187 16.08 2.19 -10.61
C GLU A 187 16.09 1.12 -9.51
N ASN A 188 16.27 1.54 -8.24
CA ASN A 188 16.26 0.64 -7.09
C ASN A 188 14.85 0.22 -6.65
N GLU A 189 13.82 0.96 -7.07
CA GLU A 189 12.42 0.71 -6.70
C GLU A 189 11.63 0.14 -7.89
N VAL A 190 11.92 0.62 -9.11
CA VAL A 190 11.14 0.40 -10.32
C VAL A 190 12.04 -0.01 -11.48
N LYS A 191 11.76 -1.18 -12.05
CA LYS A 191 12.42 -1.74 -13.22
C LYS A 191 11.87 -1.19 -14.53
N ASP A 192 10.56 -1.01 -14.60
CA ASP A 192 9.86 -0.56 -15.79
C ASP A 192 8.52 0.10 -15.43
N VAL A 193 7.98 0.91 -16.34
CA VAL A 193 6.66 1.56 -16.19
C VAL A 193 5.86 1.45 -17.47
N LYS A 194 4.55 1.26 -17.34
CA LYS A 194 3.68 1.11 -18.51
C LYS A 194 2.29 1.67 -18.25
N TYR A 195 1.84 2.56 -19.13
CA TYR A 195 0.42 2.88 -19.24
C TYR A 195 -0.29 1.78 -20.04
N VAL A 196 -1.38 1.25 -19.49
CA VAL A 196 -2.18 0.20 -20.14
C VAL A 196 -3.65 0.56 -20.23
N THR A 197 -4.27 0.19 -21.35
CA THR A 197 -5.71 0.09 -21.51
C THR A 197 -6.25 -1.16 -20.80
N ARG A 198 -7.58 -1.27 -20.67
CA ARG A 198 -8.22 -2.48 -20.13
C ARG A 198 -7.86 -3.73 -20.93
N ASP A 199 -7.78 -3.62 -22.26
CA ASP A 199 -7.49 -4.77 -23.12
C ASP A 199 -6.02 -5.19 -23.04
N GLU A 200 -5.10 -4.23 -22.94
CA GLU A 200 -3.69 -4.53 -22.66
C GLU A 200 -3.51 -5.16 -21.27
N LEU A 201 -4.23 -4.67 -20.25
CA LEU A 201 -4.20 -5.29 -18.92
C LEU A 201 -4.73 -6.73 -18.97
N ARG A 202 -5.84 -7.00 -19.67
CA ARG A 202 -6.33 -8.37 -19.89
C ARG A 202 -5.32 -9.24 -20.63
N ALA A 203 -4.59 -8.68 -21.59
CA ALA A 203 -3.52 -9.40 -22.29
C ALA A 203 -2.36 -9.74 -21.33
N MET A 204 -1.97 -8.82 -20.44
CA MET A 204 -0.97 -9.07 -19.41
C MET A 204 -1.39 -10.20 -18.45
N PHE A 205 -2.68 -10.29 -18.09
CA PHE A 205 -3.17 -11.44 -17.30
C PHE A 205 -2.97 -12.77 -18.02
N LYS A 206 -3.27 -12.83 -19.33
CA LYS A 206 -3.01 -14.04 -20.15
C LYS A 206 -1.53 -14.37 -20.23
N GLU A 207 -0.66 -13.36 -20.32
CA GLU A 207 0.79 -13.55 -20.27
C GLU A 207 1.27 -14.10 -18.92
N ALA A 208 0.67 -13.63 -17.82
CA ALA A 208 0.96 -14.10 -16.47
C ALA A 208 0.52 -15.56 -16.26
N GLU A 209 -0.65 -15.94 -16.76
CA GLU A 209 -1.14 -17.34 -16.77
C GLU A 209 -0.21 -18.28 -17.55
N GLN A 210 0.43 -17.74 -18.59
CA GLN A 210 1.42 -18.47 -19.40
C GLN A 210 2.83 -18.43 -18.79
N GLY A 211 2.99 -17.83 -17.61
CA GLY A 211 4.27 -17.73 -16.90
C GLY A 211 5.29 -16.79 -17.54
N ARG A 212 4.88 -15.96 -18.51
CA ARG A 212 5.78 -15.02 -19.21
C ARG A 212 6.10 -13.78 -18.39
N ILE A 213 5.14 -13.33 -17.58
CA ILE A 213 5.31 -12.24 -16.63
C ILE A 213 4.77 -12.67 -15.26
N LYS A 214 5.04 -11.87 -14.23
CA LYS A 214 4.49 -12.07 -12.89
C LYS A 214 3.68 -10.85 -12.49
N LEU A 215 2.51 -11.07 -11.89
CA LEU A 215 1.64 -10.04 -11.32
C LEU A 215 1.61 -10.21 -9.81
N THR A 216 1.67 -9.11 -9.07
CA THR A 216 1.60 -9.17 -7.60
C THR A 216 0.24 -9.70 -7.14
N PRO A 217 0.17 -10.47 -6.03
CA PRO A 217 -1.07 -11.09 -5.59
C PRO A 217 -2.20 -10.08 -5.31
N TRP A 218 -1.89 -8.96 -4.64
CA TRP A 218 -2.89 -7.93 -4.35
C TRP A 218 -3.38 -7.24 -5.63
N PHE A 219 -2.50 -6.96 -6.59
CA PHE A 219 -2.91 -6.35 -7.84
C PHE A 219 -3.86 -7.26 -8.62
N ARG A 220 -3.57 -8.57 -8.63
CA ARG A 220 -4.46 -9.58 -9.20
C ARG A 220 -5.83 -9.58 -8.52
N LEU A 221 -5.87 -9.65 -7.19
CA LEU A 221 -7.09 -9.62 -6.40
C LEU A 221 -7.93 -8.36 -6.68
N ILE A 222 -7.29 -7.19 -6.70
CA ILE A 222 -7.96 -5.91 -6.96
C ILE A 222 -8.52 -5.88 -8.38
N CYS A 223 -7.76 -6.35 -9.37
CA CYS A 223 -8.20 -6.40 -10.76
C CYS A 223 -9.45 -7.27 -10.94
N GLU A 224 -9.41 -8.49 -10.40
CA GLU A 224 -10.46 -9.49 -10.59
C GLU A 224 -11.77 -9.12 -9.88
N ASN A 225 -11.69 -8.37 -8.78
CA ASN A 225 -12.86 -8.06 -7.95
C ASN A 225 -13.40 -6.64 -8.10
N PHE A 226 -12.56 -5.67 -8.49
CA PHE A 226 -12.95 -4.26 -8.40
C PHE A 226 -12.50 -3.38 -9.56
N LEU A 227 -11.24 -3.49 -9.99
CA LEU A 227 -10.60 -2.47 -10.82
C LEU A 227 -11.37 -2.17 -12.10
N PHE A 228 -11.85 -3.20 -12.82
CA PHE A 228 -12.57 -2.98 -14.08
C PHE A 228 -13.88 -2.21 -13.87
N SER A 229 -14.59 -2.47 -12.77
CA SER A 229 -15.78 -1.70 -12.41
C SER A 229 -15.43 -0.27 -12.01
N TRP A 230 -14.39 -0.06 -11.20
CA TRP A 230 -13.92 1.29 -10.85
C TRP A 230 -13.50 2.09 -12.07
N TRP A 231 -12.87 1.42 -13.04
CA TRP A 231 -12.47 2.02 -14.31
C TRP A 231 -13.68 2.53 -15.10
N ASP A 232 -14.76 1.74 -15.17
CA ASP A 232 -16.01 2.14 -15.83
C ASP A 232 -16.65 3.35 -15.13
N HIS A 233 -16.66 3.35 -13.79
CA HIS A 233 -17.15 4.49 -13.01
C HIS A 233 -16.27 5.73 -13.14
N LEU A 234 -14.94 5.57 -13.26
CA LEU A 234 -14.02 6.67 -13.50
C LEU A 234 -14.29 7.34 -14.86
N GLU A 235 -14.51 6.54 -15.91
CA GLU A 235 -14.88 7.05 -17.25
C GLU A 235 -16.25 7.72 -17.26
N ALA A 236 -17.22 7.17 -16.53
CA ALA A 236 -18.55 7.74 -16.40
C ALA A 236 -18.62 8.96 -15.47
N GLY A 237 -17.53 9.33 -14.77
CA GLY A 237 -17.54 10.42 -13.79
C GLY A 237 -18.37 10.11 -12.53
N THR A 238 -18.53 8.83 -12.19
CA THR A 238 -19.36 8.33 -11.08
C THR A 238 -18.58 7.56 -10.03
N LEU A 239 -17.25 7.75 -9.96
CA LEU A 239 -16.36 7.03 -9.04
C LEU A 239 -16.78 7.14 -7.56
N ASP A 240 -17.45 8.23 -7.17
CA ASP A 240 -18.01 8.41 -5.82
C ASP A 240 -18.98 7.30 -5.41
N GLN A 241 -19.65 6.65 -6.36
CA GLN A 241 -20.55 5.53 -6.10
C GLN A 241 -19.81 4.26 -5.67
N CYS A 242 -18.51 4.18 -5.92
CA CYS A 242 -17.66 3.03 -5.54
C CYS A 242 -17.14 3.13 -4.10
N VAL A 243 -17.28 4.30 -3.46
CA VAL A 243 -16.71 4.57 -2.13
C VAL A 243 -17.43 3.73 -1.07
N GLN A 244 -16.63 2.97 -0.30
CA GLN A 244 -17.06 2.09 0.79
C GLN A 244 -16.15 2.33 2.01
N GLU A 245 -16.23 3.51 2.62
CA GLU A 245 -15.28 3.97 3.66
C GLU A 245 -15.20 3.03 4.87
N ALA A 246 -16.35 2.58 5.37
CA ALA A 246 -16.45 1.76 6.58
C ALA A 246 -16.10 0.28 6.35
N LYS A 247 -15.99 -0.17 5.10
CA LYS A 247 -15.82 -1.58 4.77
C LYS A 247 -14.35 -1.94 4.65
N ILE A 248 -14.03 -3.14 5.14
CA ILE A 248 -12.75 -3.83 4.90
C ILE A 248 -13.10 -5.13 4.19
N HIS A 249 -12.66 -5.28 2.95
CA HIS A 249 -12.86 -6.47 2.14
C HIS A 249 -11.80 -7.50 2.49
N LYS A 250 -12.19 -8.62 3.13
CA LYS A 250 -11.26 -9.72 3.44
C LYS A 250 -11.12 -10.61 2.22
N MET A 251 -9.89 -10.80 1.74
CA MET A 251 -9.57 -11.51 0.49
C MET A 251 -8.43 -12.50 0.69
#